data_AF-V4A3Q6-F1
#
_entry.id   AF-V4A3Q6-F1
#
_cell.length_a   1.000
_cell.length_b   1.000
_cell.length_c   1.000
_cell.angle_alpha   90.00
_cell.angle_beta   90.00
_cell.angle_gamma   90.00
#
_symmetry.space_group_name_H-M   'P 1'
#
loop_
_entity.id
_entity.type
_entity.pdbx_description
1 polymer ?
#
loop_
_entity_poly.entity_id
_entity_poly.type
_entity_poly.pdbx_seq_one_letter_code
_entity_poly.pdbx_strand_id
1 'polypeptide(L)'
;FPCENCDKIFTDPSNLQRHIRSQHNGARSHACVDCGKTFATSSGLKQHQHIHSSVKPFICEVCLKSYTQFSNLCRHKRMHADCHRYCCKYCGKHFPRSANLTRHLRTHTGEQPYNCKYCERSFSISSNLQRH
;
A
#
# COMPACT_ATOMS: atom_id res chain seq x y z
N PHE A 1 17.47 15.93 11.44
CA PHE A 1 16.38 16.72 12.07
C PHE A 1 15.46 15.78 12.85
N PRO A 2 15.63 15.67 14.19
CA PRO A 2 14.78 14.83 15.04
C PRO A 2 13.38 15.42 15.19
N CYS A 3 12.36 14.58 15.38
CA CYS A 3 11.03 15.00 15.77
C CYS A 3 10.91 15.06 17.29
N GLU A 4 10.30 16.11 17.83
CA GLU A 4 10.12 16.27 19.28
C GLU A 4 8.94 15.45 19.83
N ASN A 5 8.02 15.05 18.95
CA ASN A 5 6.82 14.29 19.32
C ASN A 5 6.98 12.77 19.10
N CYS A 6 8.09 12.30 18.51
CA CYS A 6 8.40 10.87 18.36
C CYS A 6 9.87 10.62 18.00
N ASP A 7 10.34 9.38 18.11
CA ASP A 7 11.75 8.99 17.90
C ASP A 7 12.24 9.02 16.44
N LYS A 8 11.51 9.66 15.52
CA LYS A 8 11.88 9.69 14.10
C LYS A 8 12.87 10.81 13.80
N ILE A 9 13.92 10.47 13.05
CA ILE A 9 14.94 11.39 12.57
C ILE A 9 14.84 11.52 11.06
N PHE A 10 14.84 12.76 10.55
CA PHE A 10 14.71 13.09 9.14
C PHE A 10 15.98 13.71 8.57
N THR A 11 16.17 13.52 7.26
CA THR A 11 17.33 14.00 6.50
C THR A 11 17.31 15.50 6.24
N ASP A 12 16.13 16.12 6.18
CA ASP A 12 15.95 17.55 5.92
C ASP A 12 14.75 18.15 6.68
N PRO A 13 14.72 19.49 6.87
CA PRO A 13 13.65 20.17 7.60
C PRO A 13 12.28 20.04 6.94
N SER A 14 12.21 20.04 5.61
CA SER A 14 10.93 19.95 4.88
C SER A 14 10.24 18.61 5.14
N ASN A 15 11.01 17.54 5.19
CA ASN A 15 10.54 16.20 5.53
C ASN A 15 10.07 16.09 6.99
N LEU A 16 10.81 16.70 7.93
CA LEU A 16 10.37 16.79 9.33
C LEU A 16 9.05 17.58 9.44
N GLN A 17 8.95 18.75 8.80
CA GLN A 17 7.75 19.59 8.81
C GLN A 17 6.53 18.89 8.19
N ARG A 18 6.73 18.13 7.11
CA ARG A 18 5.68 17.28 6.54
C ARG A 18 5.26 16.16 7.51
N HIS A 19 6.22 15.52 8.17
CA HIS A 19 5.95 14.49 9.16
C HIS A 19 5.09 15.05 10.30
N ILE A 20 5.50 16.16 10.92
CA ILE A 20 4.77 16.81 12.02
C ILE A 20 3.34 17.17 11.60
N ARG A 21 3.16 17.81 10.44
CA ARG A 21 1.83 18.12 9.90
C ARG A 21 0.95 16.89 9.71
N SER A 22 1.53 15.79 9.23
CA SER A 22 0.76 14.58 8.88
C SER A 22 0.46 13.65 10.06
N GLN A 23 1.30 13.62 11.09
CA GLN A 23 1.24 12.63 12.18
C GLN A 23 0.89 13.22 13.54
N HIS A 24 1.24 14.49 13.81
CA HIS A 24 1.07 15.11 15.13
C HIS A 24 -0.01 16.19 15.12
N ASN A 25 0.01 17.08 14.12
CA ASN A 25 -0.88 18.24 14.10
C ASN A 25 -2.19 18.02 13.32
N GLY A 26 -2.34 16.88 12.63
CA GLY A 26 -3.52 16.58 11.80
C GLY A 26 -3.75 17.53 10.62
N ALA A 27 -2.89 18.54 10.43
CA ALA A 27 -2.97 19.57 9.40
C ALA A 27 -2.63 19.00 8.02
N ARG A 28 -3.54 18.19 7.49
CA ARG A 28 -3.54 17.76 6.08
C ARG A 28 -4.08 18.92 5.26
N SER A 29 -3.20 19.77 4.75
CA SER A 29 -3.54 21.05 4.10
C SER A 29 -4.07 20.93 2.67
N HIS A 30 -3.96 19.76 2.03
CA HIS A 30 -4.37 19.59 0.63
C HIS A 30 -5.64 18.74 0.54
N ALA A 31 -6.80 19.38 0.48
CA ALA A 31 -8.10 18.73 0.38
C ALA A 31 -8.50 18.46 -1.08
N CYS A 32 -9.09 17.29 -1.34
CA CYS A 32 -9.77 16.99 -2.59
C CYS A 32 -11.15 17.63 -2.59
N VAL A 33 -11.44 18.45 -3.60
CA VAL A 33 -12.74 19.12 -3.75
C VAL A 33 -13.87 18.12 -3.98
N ASP A 34 -13.59 17.05 -4.73
CA ASP A 34 -14.62 16.07 -5.13
C ASP A 34 -15.06 15.14 -4.00
N CYS A 35 -14.22 14.90 -2.98
CA CYS A 35 -14.53 13.92 -1.92
C CYS A 35 -14.10 14.32 -0.50
N GLY A 36 -13.56 15.52 -0.31
CA GLY A 36 -13.14 16.05 0.99
C GLY A 36 -11.90 15.38 1.60
N LYS A 37 -11.31 14.35 0.95
CA LYS A 37 -10.12 13.66 1.48
C LYS A 37 -8.92 14.61 1.52
N THR A 38 -8.23 14.63 2.65
CA THR A 38 -7.09 15.51 2.87
C THR A 38 -5.76 14.75 2.76
N PHE A 39 -4.75 15.41 2.22
CA PHE A 39 -3.43 14.86 1.95
C PHE A 39 -2.35 15.73 2.58
N ALA A 40 -1.26 15.08 3.02
CA ALA A 40 -0.10 15.77 3.59
C ALA A 40 0.74 16.53 2.54
N THR A 41 0.54 16.24 1.25
CA THR A 41 1.29 16.86 0.14
C THR A 41 0.38 17.15 -1.05
N SER A 42 0.72 18.20 -1.79
CA SER A 42 0.06 18.55 -3.06
C SER A 42 0.21 17.43 -4.10
N SER A 43 1.38 16.79 -4.19
CA SER A 43 1.58 15.65 -5.09
C SER A 43 0.71 14.44 -4.74
N GLY A 44 0.44 14.22 -3.44
CA GLY A 44 -0.47 13.18 -2.98
C GLY A 44 -1.92 13.47 -3.37
N LEU A 45 -2.36 14.72 -3.24
CA LEU A 45 -3.67 15.17 -3.72
C LEU A 45 -3.78 15.02 -5.25
N LYS A 46 -2.79 15.49 -6.01
CA LYS A 46 -2.78 15.38 -7.48
C LYS A 46 -2.86 13.92 -7.94
N GLN A 47 -2.11 13.04 -7.26
CA GLN A 47 -2.19 11.61 -7.52
C GLN A 47 -3.58 11.03 -7.21
N HIS A 48 -4.21 11.48 -6.12
CA HIS A 48 -5.55 11.05 -5.74
C HIS A 48 -6.61 11.47 -6.77
N GLN A 49 -6.50 12.66 -7.36
CA GLN A 49 -7.45 13.17 -8.36
C GLN A 49 -7.57 12.27 -9.60
N HIS A 50 -6.57 11.43 -9.92
CA HIS A 50 -6.68 10.43 -10.98
C HIS A 50 -7.76 9.36 -10.72
N ILE A 51 -8.21 9.20 -9.48
CA ILE A 51 -9.32 8.29 -9.15
C ILE A 51 -10.65 8.86 -9.66
N HIS A 52 -10.83 10.18 -9.62
CA HIS A 52 -12.06 10.84 -10.06
C HIS A 52 -12.09 11.03 -11.58
N SER A 53 -10.95 11.36 -12.18
CA SER A 53 -10.89 11.62 -13.63
C SER A 53 -10.91 10.35 -14.49
N SER A 54 -10.86 9.16 -13.90
CA SER A 54 -10.70 7.87 -14.59
C SER A 54 -9.48 7.79 -15.53
N VAL A 55 -8.62 8.81 -15.55
CA VAL A 55 -7.44 8.89 -16.40
C VAL A 55 -6.38 7.95 -15.84
N LYS A 56 -6.06 6.93 -16.63
CA LYS A 56 -5.04 5.93 -16.33
C LYS A 56 -3.92 6.06 -17.37
N PRO A 57 -3.00 7.03 -17.21
CA PRO A 57 -2.07 7.39 -18.27
C PRO A 57 -1.00 6.33 -18.52
N PHE A 58 -0.84 5.36 -17.60
CA PHE A 58 0.19 4.33 -17.70
C PHE A 58 -0.41 3.03 -18.22
N ILE A 59 -0.18 2.72 -19.49
CA ILE A 59 -0.74 1.55 -20.16
C ILE A 59 0.31 0.44 -20.25
N CYS A 60 -0.11 -0.80 -20.03
CA CYS A 60 0.72 -1.97 -20.28
C CYS A 60 0.67 -2.33 -21.76
N GLU A 61 1.79 -2.27 -22.47
CA GLU A 61 1.83 -2.61 -23.90
C GLU A 61 1.54 -4.10 -24.19
N VAL A 62 1.70 -4.98 -23.19
CA VAL A 62 1.49 -6.43 -23.35
C VAL A 62 0.01 -6.81 -23.32
N CYS A 63 -0.79 -6.20 -22.43
CA CYS A 63 -2.20 -6.58 -22.23
C CYS A 63 -3.18 -5.39 -22.22
N LEU A 64 -2.68 -4.20 -22.58
CA LEU A 64 -3.41 -2.92 -22.66
C LEU A 64 -4.10 -2.45 -21.37
N LYS A 65 -3.84 -3.11 -20.24
CA LYS A 65 -4.34 -2.66 -18.93
C LYS A 65 -3.71 -1.34 -18.52
N SER A 66 -4.54 -0.41 -18.09
CA SER A 66 -4.13 0.94 -17.71
C SER A 66 -4.09 1.13 -16.19
N TYR A 67 -3.19 2.00 -15.73
CA TYR A 67 -2.94 2.30 -14.32
C TYR A 67 -2.86 3.81 -14.09
N THR A 68 -3.30 4.24 -12.90
CA THR A 68 -3.21 5.64 -12.46
C THR A 68 -1.81 6.04 -12.01
N GLN A 69 -0.91 5.07 -11.77
CA GLN A 69 0.46 5.31 -11.29
C GLN A 69 1.45 4.41 -12.04
N PHE A 70 2.61 4.98 -12.39
CA PHE A 70 3.69 4.25 -13.07
C PHE A 70 4.22 3.07 -12.24
N SER A 71 4.39 3.25 -10.93
CA SER A 71 4.81 2.19 -10.01
C SER A 71 3.86 0.98 -10.04
N ASN A 72 2.56 1.21 -10.22
CA ASN A 72 1.56 0.15 -10.38
C ASN A 72 1.71 -0.58 -11.71
N LEU A 73 1.98 0.14 -12.80
CA LEU A 73 2.29 -0.44 -14.11
C LEU A 73 3.58 -1.27 -14.05
N CYS A 74 4.69 -0.75 -13.51
CA CYS A 74 5.93 -1.53 -13.34
C CYS A 74 5.70 -2.78 -12.51
N ARG A 75 4.90 -2.67 -11.43
CA ARG A 75 4.52 -3.84 -10.63
C ARG A 75 3.68 -4.84 -11.40
N HIS A 76 2.79 -4.38 -12.28
CA HIS A 76 2.01 -5.24 -13.14
C HIS A 76 2.87 -5.92 -14.21
N LYS A 77 3.81 -5.21 -14.85
CA LYS A 77 4.73 -5.78 -15.84
C LYS A 77 5.54 -6.97 -15.28
N ARG A 78 5.81 -7.00 -13.96
CA ARG A 78 6.42 -8.16 -13.27
C ARG A 78 5.56 -9.44 -13.25
N MET A 79 4.29 -9.38 -13.64
CA MET A 79 3.45 -10.56 -13.82
C MET A 79 3.58 -11.15 -15.22
N HIS A 80 4.04 -10.35 -16.20
CA HIS A 80 4.28 -10.82 -17.57
C HIS A 80 5.66 -11.43 -17.73
N ALA A 81 6.65 -10.92 -17.00
CA ALA A 81 7.90 -11.63 -16.81
C ALA A 81 7.65 -12.69 -15.72
N ASP A 82 7.96 -13.96 -15.96
CA ASP A 82 7.91 -15.06 -14.96
C ASP A 82 8.89 -14.87 -13.78
N CYS A 83 9.29 -13.64 -13.50
CA CYS A 83 10.19 -13.22 -12.45
C CYS A 83 9.49 -13.27 -11.08
N HIS A 84 9.24 -14.47 -10.60
CA HIS A 84 8.72 -14.71 -9.25
C HIS A 84 9.87 -14.54 -8.24
N ARG A 85 10.20 -13.29 -7.90
CA ARG A 85 11.40 -12.95 -7.11
C ARG A 85 11.41 -13.45 -5.66
N TYR A 86 10.27 -13.89 -5.13
CA TYR A 86 10.13 -14.24 -3.72
C TYR A 86 9.79 -15.71 -3.57
N CYS A 87 10.75 -16.52 -3.12
CA CYS A 87 10.58 -17.96 -2.93
C CYS A 87 10.23 -18.30 -1.47
N CYS A 88 9.28 -19.19 -1.27
CA CYS A 88 8.98 -19.78 0.02
C CYS A 88 10.02 -20.85 0.37
N LYS A 89 10.72 -20.65 1.48
CA LYS A 89 11.76 -21.59 1.93
C LYS A 89 11.21 -22.94 2.39
N TYR A 90 9.94 -23.02 2.78
CA TYR A 90 9.32 -24.27 3.26
C TYR A 90 8.86 -25.19 2.13
N CYS A 91 8.41 -24.64 1.00
CA CYS A 91 7.82 -25.43 -0.09
C CYS A 91 8.31 -25.09 -1.50
N GLY A 92 9.29 -24.18 -1.64
CA GLY A 92 9.85 -23.78 -2.94
C GLY A 92 8.91 -22.96 -3.82
N LYS A 93 7.69 -22.63 -3.35
CA LYS A 93 6.72 -21.87 -4.13
C LYS A 93 7.16 -20.43 -4.32
N HIS A 94 7.09 -19.93 -5.55
CA HIS A 94 7.51 -18.56 -5.85
C HIS A 94 6.32 -17.59 -5.95
N PHE A 95 6.58 -16.33 -5.60
CA PHE A 95 5.59 -15.26 -5.55
C PHE A 95 6.12 -14.01 -6.26
N PRO A 96 5.26 -13.27 -6.98
CA PRO A 96 5.65 -12.03 -7.65
C PRO A 96 5.81 -10.84 -6.69
N ARG A 97 5.35 -10.97 -5.42
CA ARG A 97 5.36 -9.89 -4.41
C ARG A 97 5.71 -10.45 -3.03
N SER A 98 6.50 -9.71 -2.27
CA SER A 98 6.87 -10.05 -0.88
C SER A 98 5.65 -10.22 0.02
N ALA A 99 4.68 -9.30 -0.06
CA ALA A 99 3.44 -9.38 0.73
C ALA A 99 2.63 -10.66 0.43
N ASN A 100 2.68 -11.16 -0.81
CA ASN A 100 2.03 -12.44 -1.15
C ASN A 100 2.77 -13.62 -0.51
N LEU A 101 4.11 -13.59 -0.50
CA LEU A 101 4.91 -14.58 0.22
C LEU A 101 4.62 -14.52 1.73
N THR A 102 4.67 -13.34 2.36
CA THR A 102 4.36 -13.18 3.79
C THR A 102 2.99 -13.75 4.15
N ARG A 103 1.97 -13.45 3.34
CA ARG A 103 0.63 -14.02 3.53
C ARG A 103 0.61 -15.54 3.36
N HIS A 104 1.36 -16.06 2.40
CA HIS A 104 1.49 -17.51 2.20
C HIS A 104 2.24 -18.18 3.37
N LEU A 105 3.25 -17.56 3.96
CA LEU A 105 3.98 -18.13 5.10
C LEU A 105 3.05 -18.45 6.28
N ARG A 106 1.93 -17.71 6.42
CA ARG A 106 0.89 -18.01 7.42
C ARG A 106 0.22 -19.37 7.24
N THR A 107 0.25 -19.95 6.03
CA THR A 107 -0.26 -21.32 5.81
C THR A 107 0.69 -22.38 6.37
N HIS A 108 1.96 -22.04 6.60
CA HIS A 108 2.93 -22.92 7.25
C HIS A 108 2.94 -22.72 8.77
N THR A 109 2.85 -21.46 9.24
CA THR A 109 2.90 -21.15 10.67
C THR A 109 1.55 -21.29 11.38
N GLY A 110 0.44 -21.31 10.65
CA GLY A 110 -0.90 -21.28 11.24
C GLY A 110 -1.30 -19.92 11.80
N GLU A 111 -0.51 -18.85 11.58
CA GLU A 111 -0.79 -17.52 12.11
C GLU A 111 -2.10 -16.94 11.56
N GLN A 112 -3.01 -16.56 12.46
CA GLN A 112 -4.31 -15.97 12.15
C GLN A 112 -4.50 -14.63 12.87
N PRO A 113 -3.89 -13.54 12.38
CA PRO A 113 -3.86 -12.27 13.11
C PRO A 113 -5.20 -11.51 13.07
N TYR A 114 -6.19 -11.97 12.29
CA TYR A 114 -7.46 -11.28 12.11
C TYR A 114 -8.59 -12.01 12.83
N ASN A 115 -8.96 -11.50 14.00
CA ASN A 115 -10.02 -12.10 14.84
C ASN A 115 -11.37 -11.45 14.56
N CYS A 116 -12.43 -12.26 14.50
CA CYS A 116 -13.79 -11.77 14.52
C CYS A 116 -14.12 -11.20 15.90
N LYS A 117 -14.82 -10.07 15.94
CA LYS A 117 -15.24 -9.44 17.21
C LYS A 117 -16.53 -10.05 17.76
N TYR A 118 -17.26 -10.79 16.93
CA TYR A 118 -18.57 -11.34 17.25
C TYR A 118 -18.56 -12.86 17.44
N CYS A 119 -17.46 -13.52 17.10
CA CYS A 119 -17.25 -14.95 17.36
C CYS A 119 -15.76 -15.26 17.51
N GLU A 120 -15.43 -16.47 17.95
CA GLU A 120 -14.06 -16.92 18.22
C GLU A 120 -13.26 -17.28 16.94
N ARG A 121 -13.78 -16.97 15.75
CA ARG A 121 -13.08 -17.30 14.50
C ARG A 121 -11.95 -16.32 14.20
N SER A 122 -10.81 -16.90 13.85
CA SER A 122 -9.62 -16.17 13.42
C SER A 122 -9.28 -16.50 11.96
N PHE A 123 -8.70 -15.53 11.26
CA PHE A 123 -8.38 -15.62 9.84
C PHE A 123 -6.94 -15.20 9.58
N SER A 124 -6.30 -15.85 8.60
CA SER A 124 -4.94 -15.51 8.15
C SER A 124 -4.90 -14.30 7.20
N ILE A 125 -6.06 -13.87 6.68
CA ILE A 125 -6.21 -12.79 5.70
C ILE A 125 -7.41 -11.92 6.09
N SER A 126 -7.22 -10.60 6.12
CA SER A 126 -8.27 -9.63 6.48
C SER A 126 -9.51 -9.69 5.59
N SER A 127 -9.34 -9.92 4.28
CA SER A 127 -10.46 -10.06 3.35
C SER A 127 -11.36 -11.26 3.65
N ASN A 128 -10.81 -12.33 4.25
CA ASN A 128 -11.62 -13.47 4.66
C ASN A 128 -12.47 -13.12 5.88
N LEU A 129 -11.92 -12.37 6.84
CA LEU A 129 -12.68 -11.83 7.96
C LEU A 129 -13.78 -10.87 7.49
N GLN A 130 -13.52 -10.02 6.49
CA GLN A 130 -14.54 -9.08 5.98
C GLN A 130 -15.71 -9.77 5.27
N ARG A 131 -15.48 -10.97 4.70
CA ARG A 131 -16.52 -11.76 4.05
C ARG A 131 -17.29 -12.65 5.02
N HIS A 132 -16.64 -13.05 6.11
CA HIS A 132 -17.23 -13.84 7.18
C HIS A 132 -18.29 -13.03 7.93
#